data_AF-A0A961PBY2-F1
#
_entry.id   AF-A0A961PBY2-F1
#
_cell.length_a   1.000
_cell.length_b   1.000
_cell.length_c   1.000
_cell.angle_alpha   90.00
_cell.angle_beta   90.00
_cell.angle_gamma   90.00
#
_symmetry.space_group_name_H-M   'P 1'
#
loop_
_entity.id
_entity.type
_entity.pdbx_description
1 polymer ?
#
loop_
_entity_poly.entity_id
_entity_poly.type
_entity_poly.pdbx_seq_one_letter_code
_entity_poly.pdbx_strand_id
1 'polypeptide(L)'
;MIRGAVFAGLLGLALGLAPRGGVAQQQTGAEAAMQALRAAATALEAAEGAHDRISALTETVRAYEAGLAALREGLRQATLQERAIADVFATESDRLAKLLGVLQAIQRAPETSLLLHPEGPVGTARTGMILADVTPALAREAADLRRQLEEVATLRAV
;
A
#
# COMPACT_ATOMS: atom_id res chain seq x y z
N MET A 1 38.74 6.21 25.41
CA MET A 1 37.38 5.63 25.31
C MET A 1 36.41 6.76 24.98
N ILE A 2 35.36 6.47 24.19
CA ILE A 2 34.25 7.37 23.77
C ILE A 2 34.46 8.14 22.45
N ARG A 3 34.33 7.44 21.33
CA ARG A 3 33.84 7.98 20.03
C ARG A 3 33.04 6.87 19.37
N GLY A 4 31.69 6.93 19.37
CA GLY A 4 30.91 5.88 18.72
C GLY A 4 29.38 5.87 18.89
N ALA A 5 28.73 6.96 19.28
CA ALA A 5 27.28 6.91 19.57
C ALA A 5 26.47 8.09 18.99
N VAL A 6 26.74 8.51 17.75
CA VAL A 6 25.93 9.57 17.08
C VAL A 6 25.04 9.01 15.95
N PHE A 7 25.15 7.73 15.59
CA PHE A 7 24.43 7.17 14.43
C PHE A 7 23.02 6.62 14.71
N ALA A 8 22.44 6.86 15.90
CA ALA A 8 21.13 6.36 16.29
C ALA A 8 19.97 7.37 16.06
N GLY A 9 20.23 8.57 15.55
CA GLY A 9 19.24 9.66 15.54
C GLY A 9 18.51 9.95 14.21
N LEU A 10 18.91 9.36 13.08
CA LEU A 10 18.49 9.86 11.76
C LEU A 10 17.56 8.95 10.94
N LEU A 11 17.22 7.75 11.41
CA LEU A 11 16.40 6.79 10.66
C LEU A 11 14.97 6.63 11.22
N GLY A 12 14.44 7.66 11.91
CA GLY A 12 13.09 7.65 12.48
C GLY A 12 12.13 8.69 11.89
N LEU A 13 12.61 9.61 11.05
CA LEU A 13 11.85 10.81 10.68
C LEU A 13 11.49 10.91 9.18
N ALA A 14 11.52 9.79 8.43
CA ALA A 14 11.29 9.83 6.98
C ALA A 14 10.01 9.13 6.49
N LEU A 15 9.26 8.41 7.33
CA LEU A 15 8.07 7.65 6.88
C LEU A 15 6.71 8.33 7.12
N GLY A 16 6.68 9.60 7.55
CA GLY A 16 5.44 10.23 8.03
C GLY A 16 4.67 11.09 7.02
N LEU A 17 5.25 11.49 5.89
CA LEU A 17 4.67 12.52 5.03
C LEU A 17 4.03 11.94 3.75
N ALA A 18 3.16 10.96 3.91
CA ALA A 18 2.19 10.63 2.86
C ALA A 18 1.11 11.72 2.83
N PRO A 19 0.70 12.22 1.66
CA PRO A 19 -0.33 13.25 1.55
C PRO A 19 -1.69 12.65 1.91
N ARG A 20 -2.03 12.65 3.21
CA ARG A 20 -3.35 12.25 3.73
C ARG A 20 -4.51 13.12 3.21
N GLY A 21 -4.21 14.23 2.52
CA GLY A 21 -5.21 15.14 1.96
C GLY A 21 -6.01 14.58 0.78
N GLY A 22 -5.47 13.62 0.02
CA GLY A 22 -6.14 13.12 -1.19
C GLY A 22 -7.42 12.34 -0.89
N VAL A 23 -7.37 11.41 0.06
CA VAL A 23 -8.49 10.50 0.36
C VAL A 23 -9.64 11.23 1.05
N ALA A 24 -9.34 12.12 1.99
CA ALA A 24 -10.35 12.93 2.68
C ALA A 24 -11.03 13.94 1.74
N GLN A 25 -10.27 14.55 0.82
CA GLN A 25 -10.82 15.50 -0.15
C GLN A 25 -11.66 14.80 -1.25
N GLN A 26 -11.34 13.54 -1.56
CA GLN A 26 -12.08 12.75 -2.53
C GLN A 26 -13.41 12.21 -1.97
N GLN A 27 -13.40 11.71 -0.72
CA GLN A 27 -14.62 11.29 -0.02
C GLN A 27 -15.60 12.45 0.10
N THR A 28 -15.10 13.63 0.50
CA THR A 28 -15.92 14.85 0.59
C THR A 28 -16.44 15.32 -0.78
N GLY A 29 -15.65 15.19 -1.85
CA GLY A 29 -16.07 15.54 -3.21
C GLY A 29 -17.18 14.63 -3.76
N ALA A 30 -17.06 13.31 -3.58
CA ALA A 30 -18.07 12.35 -4.00
C ALA A 30 -19.38 12.50 -3.18
N GLU A 31 -19.26 12.71 -1.87
CA GLU A 31 -20.40 12.98 -0.99
C GLU A 31 -21.12 14.28 -1.37
N ALA A 32 -20.38 15.35 -1.65
CA ALA A 32 -20.95 16.62 -2.08
C ALA A 32 -21.69 16.48 -3.43
N ALA A 33 -21.12 15.76 -4.40
CA ALA A 33 -21.79 15.49 -5.68
C ALA A 33 -23.09 14.69 -5.49
N MET A 34 -23.08 13.68 -4.61
CA MET A 34 -24.28 12.89 -4.26
C MET A 34 -25.36 13.73 -3.58
N GLN A 35 -24.97 14.65 -2.69
CA GLN A 35 -25.91 15.59 -2.08
C GLN A 35 -26.50 16.55 -3.11
N ALA A 36 -25.68 17.09 -4.02
CA ALA A 36 -26.14 17.95 -5.10
C ALA A 36 -27.11 17.22 -6.05
N LEU A 37 -26.86 15.95 -6.38
CA LEU A 37 -27.77 15.13 -7.18
C LEU A 37 -29.12 14.93 -6.50
N ARG A 38 -29.14 14.67 -5.18
CA ARG A 38 -30.38 14.55 -4.40
C ARG A 38 -31.16 15.86 -4.40
N ALA A 39 -30.47 16.99 -4.20
CA ALA A 39 -31.10 18.30 -4.23
C ALA A 39 -31.67 18.63 -5.63
N ALA A 40 -30.94 18.33 -6.70
CA ALA A 40 -31.41 18.55 -8.06
C ALA A 40 -32.62 17.66 -8.40
N ALA A 41 -32.66 16.41 -7.92
CA ALA A 41 -33.82 15.54 -8.06
C ALA A 41 -35.06 16.13 -7.36
N THR A 42 -34.92 16.61 -6.12
CA THR A 42 -36.03 17.27 -5.41
C THR A 42 -36.50 18.56 -6.11
N ALA A 43 -35.58 19.33 -6.68
CA ALA A 43 -35.91 20.53 -7.43
C ALA A 43 -36.65 20.21 -8.73
N LEU A 44 -36.32 19.09 -9.38
CA LEU A 44 -36.99 18.63 -10.59
C LEU A 44 -38.42 18.15 -10.30
N GLU A 45 -38.62 17.46 -9.17
CA GLU A 45 -39.96 17.04 -8.70
C GLU A 45 -40.87 18.24 -8.37
N ALA A 46 -40.30 19.30 -7.79
CA ALA A 46 -41.01 20.53 -7.44
C ALA A 46 -41.23 21.49 -8.63
N ALA A 47 -40.66 21.20 -9.81
CA ALA A 47 -40.68 22.13 -10.94
C ALA A 47 -42.03 22.16 -11.67
N GLU A 48 -42.75 23.28 -11.53
CA GLU A 48 -44.05 23.51 -12.15
C GLU A 48 -43.93 24.04 -13.59
N GLY A 49 -42.96 24.92 -13.85
CA GLY A 49 -42.76 25.57 -15.15
C GLY A 49 -41.67 24.95 -16.02
N ALA A 50 -41.70 25.27 -17.32
CA ALA A 50 -40.64 24.85 -18.26
C ALA A 50 -39.26 25.42 -17.87
N HIS A 51 -39.21 26.66 -17.36
CA HIS A 51 -37.96 27.29 -16.95
C HIS A 51 -37.38 26.64 -15.70
N ASP A 52 -38.23 26.33 -14.71
CA ASP A 52 -37.83 25.65 -13.47
C ASP A 52 -37.28 24.25 -13.77
N ARG A 53 -37.92 23.52 -14.70
CA ARG A 53 -37.42 22.21 -15.16
C ARG A 53 -36.07 22.31 -15.84
N ILE A 54 -35.85 23.30 -16.70
CA ILE A 54 -34.54 23.52 -17.35
C ILE A 54 -33.48 23.84 -16.29
N SER A 55 -33.81 24.67 -15.29
CA SER A 55 -32.90 24.97 -14.19
C SER A 55 -32.54 23.72 -13.39
N ALA A 56 -33.54 22.91 -13.00
CA ALA A 56 -33.32 21.67 -12.25
C ALA A 56 -32.53 20.62 -13.06
N LEU A 57 -32.79 20.50 -14.36
CA LEU A 57 -32.00 19.63 -15.25
C LEU A 57 -30.55 20.12 -15.38
N THR A 58 -30.34 21.44 -15.46
CA THR A 58 -28.99 22.03 -15.50
C THR A 58 -28.21 21.70 -14.22
N GLU A 59 -28.84 21.84 -13.06
CA GLU A 59 -28.23 21.46 -11.78
C GLU A 59 -27.96 19.94 -11.69
N THR A 60 -28.85 19.11 -12.25
CA THR A 60 -28.65 17.67 -12.31
C THR A 60 -27.41 17.32 -13.15
N VAL A 61 -27.25 17.95 -14.31
CA VAL A 61 -26.07 17.75 -15.18
C VAL A 61 -24.79 18.19 -14.46
N ARG A 62 -24.78 19.37 -13.83
CA ARG A 62 -23.63 19.86 -13.05
C ARG A 62 -23.24 18.90 -11.93
N ALA A 63 -24.22 18.37 -11.20
CA ALA A 63 -23.97 17.42 -10.13
C ALA A 63 -23.43 16.08 -10.65
N TYR A 64 -23.91 15.61 -11.81
CA TYR A 64 -23.34 14.45 -12.51
C TYR A 64 -21.90 14.68 -12.96
N GLU A 65 -21.60 15.83 -13.54
CA GLU A 65 -20.25 16.19 -13.98
C GLU A 65 -19.28 16.27 -12.80
N ALA A 66 -19.70 16.87 -11.68
CA ALA A 66 -18.94 16.90 -10.44
C ALA A 66 -18.69 15.48 -9.89
N GLY A 67 -19.70 14.61 -9.91
CA GLY A 67 -19.57 13.21 -9.50
C GLY A 67 -18.59 12.42 -10.38
N LEU A 68 -18.67 12.59 -11.70
CA LEU A 68 -17.74 11.95 -12.65
C LEU A 68 -16.31 12.48 -12.49
N ALA A 69 -16.13 13.76 -12.19
CA ALA A 69 -14.81 14.32 -11.90
C ALA A 69 -14.23 13.70 -10.62
N ALA A 70 -15.01 13.59 -9.55
CA ALA A 70 -14.60 12.95 -8.30
C ALA A 70 -14.25 11.46 -8.50
N LEU A 71 -15.04 10.72 -9.29
CA LEU A 71 -14.76 9.32 -9.62
C LEU A 71 -13.46 9.16 -10.41
N ARG A 72 -13.23 10.01 -11.43
CA ARG A 72 -12.00 9.97 -12.23
C ARG A 72 -10.76 10.26 -11.38
N GLU A 73 -10.83 11.25 -10.50
CA GLU A 73 -9.75 11.50 -9.56
C GLU A 73 -9.53 10.31 -8.63
N GLY A 74 -10.60 9.67 -8.19
CA GLY A 74 -10.51 8.48 -7.36
C GLY A 74 -9.85 7.28 -8.02
N LEU A 75 -10.19 7.00 -9.28
CA LEU A 75 -9.52 5.96 -10.06
C LEU A 75 -8.03 6.27 -10.27
N ARG A 76 -7.70 7.55 -10.49
CA ARG A 76 -6.31 7.98 -10.61
C ARG A 76 -5.52 7.71 -9.33
N GLN A 77 -6.07 8.05 -8.17
CA GLN A 77 -5.44 7.82 -6.87
C GLN A 77 -5.33 6.32 -6.55
N ALA A 78 -6.38 5.53 -6.80
CA ALA A 78 -6.36 4.08 -6.62
C ALA A 78 -5.27 3.42 -7.48
N THR A 79 -5.11 3.87 -8.73
CA THR A 79 -4.05 3.38 -9.62
C THR A 79 -2.66 3.72 -9.09
N LEU A 80 -2.47 4.90 -8.50
CA LEU A 80 -1.19 5.28 -7.88
C LEU A 80 -0.89 4.44 -6.65
N GLN A 81 -1.88 4.23 -5.79
CA GLN A 81 -1.75 3.40 -4.60
C GLN A 81 -1.42 1.95 -4.96
N GLU A 82 -2.09 1.40 -5.96
CA GLU A 82 -1.81 0.07 -6.50
C GLU A 82 -0.36 -0.06 -6.98
N ARG A 83 0.12 0.90 -7.77
CA ARG A 83 1.53 0.89 -8.25
C ARG A 83 2.52 0.94 -7.10
N ALA A 84 2.27 1.80 -6.11
CA ALA A 84 3.13 1.90 -4.94
C ALA A 84 3.20 0.56 -4.17
N ILE A 85 2.07 -0.12 -3.98
CA ILE A 85 2.04 -1.44 -3.34
C ILE A 85 2.76 -2.49 -4.19
N ALA A 86 2.57 -2.48 -5.52
CA ALA A 86 3.24 -3.40 -6.42
C ALA A 86 4.77 -3.23 -6.40
N ASP A 87 5.27 -2.00 -6.36
CA ASP A 87 6.70 -1.70 -6.31
C ASP A 87 7.34 -2.17 -5.00
N VAL A 88 6.68 -1.92 -3.87
CA VAL A 88 7.11 -2.43 -2.56
C VAL A 88 7.10 -3.96 -2.55
N PHE A 89 6.04 -4.57 -3.06
CA PHE A 89 5.92 -6.02 -3.13
C PHE A 89 7.04 -6.65 -3.98
N ALA A 90 7.35 -6.08 -5.15
CA ALA A 90 8.42 -6.56 -6.01
C ALA A 90 9.79 -6.48 -5.32
N THR A 91 10.05 -5.37 -4.63
CA THR A 91 11.31 -5.16 -3.90
C THR A 91 11.49 -6.19 -2.78
N GLU A 92 10.47 -6.41 -1.96
CA GLU A 92 10.54 -7.40 -0.88
C GLU A 92 10.60 -8.83 -1.41
N SER A 93 9.88 -9.13 -2.50
CA SER A 93 9.96 -10.45 -3.16
C SER A 93 11.37 -10.76 -3.66
N ASP A 94 12.04 -9.79 -4.29
CA ASP A 94 13.43 -9.94 -4.74
C ASP A 94 14.40 -10.14 -3.57
N ARG A 95 14.20 -9.41 -2.47
CA ARG A 95 15.00 -9.54 -1.26
C ARG A 95 14.84 -10.94 -0.65
N LEU A 96 13.60 -11.42 -0.52
CA LEU A 96 13.30 -12.76 -0.01
C LEU A 96 13.87 -13.86 -0.92
N ALA A 97 13.75 -13.72 -2.24
CA ALA A 97 14.31 -14.67 -3.19
C ALA A 97 15.85 -14.79 -3.06
N LYS A 98 16.55 -13.66 -2.89
CA LYS A 98 18.00 -13.64 -2.64
C LYS A 98 18.36 -14.33 -1.33
N LEU A 99 17.64 -14.04 -0.25
CA LEU A 99 17.86 -14.67 1.05
C LEU A 99 17.64 -16.19 0.98
N LEU A 100 16.54 -16.64 0.37
CA LEU A 100 16.26 -18.06 0.17
C LEU A 100 17.32 -18.73 -0.71
N GLY A 101 17.80 -18.06 -1.75
CA GLY A 101 18.90 -18.55 -2.60
C GLY A 101 20.20 -18.77 -1.80
N VAL A 102 20.55 -17.85 -0.91
CA VAL A 102 21.72 -18.00 -0.02
C VAL A 102 21.53 -19.19 0.93
N LEU A 103 20.35 -19.35 1.53
CA LEU A 103 20.06 -20.48 2.44
C LEU A 103 20.09 -21.82 1.71
N GLN A 104 19.57 -21.88 0.49
CA GLN A 104 19.59 -23.10 -0.32
C GLN A 104 21.02 -23.45 -0.77
N ALA A 105 21.86 -22.45 -1.04
CA ALA A 105 23.28 -22.66 -1.34
C ALA A 105 24.04 -23.24 -0.13
N ILE A 106 23.78 -22.73 1.08
CA ILE A 106 24.35 -23.26 2.34
C ILE A 106 23.90 -24.72 2.55
N GLN A 107 22.61 -25.03 2.32
CA GLN A 107 22.07 -26.38 2.51
C GLN A 107 22.63 -27.40 1.50
N ARG A 108 22.95 -26.99 0.27
CA ARG A 108 23.44 -27.88 -0.80
C ARG A 108 24.94 -28.21 -0.70
N ALA A 109 25.72 -27.49 0.10
CA ALA A 109 27.14 -27.75 0.31
C ALA A 109 27.52 -27.91 1.79
N PRO A 110 26.92 -28.86 2.54
CA PRO A 110 27.22 -29.05 3.95
C PRO A 110 28.64 -29.59 4.17
N GLU A 111 29.15 -30.44 3.27
CA GLU A 111 30.46 -31.11 3.45
C GLU A 111 31.65 -30.18 3.17
N THR A 112 31.52 -29.27 2.20
CA THR A 112 32.57 -28.27 1.91
C THR A 112 32.66 -27.20 3.00
N SER A 113 31.56 -26.91 3.72
CA SER A 113 31.57 -26.03 4.90
C SER A 113 32.13 -26.71 6.14
N LEU A 114 31.89 -28.02 6.30
CA LEU A 114 32.47 -28.84 7.38
C LEU A 114 34.00 -28.97 7.27
N LEU A 115 34.54 -28.89 6.05
CA LEU A 115 35.98 -29.02 5.79
C LEU A 115 36.76 -27.69 5.73
N LEU A 116 36.10 -26.52 5.64
CA LEU A 116 36.76 -25.24 5.36
C LEU A 116 36.47 -24.09 6.37
N HIS A 117 35.59 -24.24 7.35
CA HIS A 117 35.33 -23.21 8.37
C HIS A 117 36.07 -23.49 9.69
N PRO A 118 36.83 -22.52 10.25
CA PRO A 118 37.55 -22.73 11.52
C PRO A 118 36.64 -22.90 12.76
N GLU A 119 35.34 -22.61 12.66
CA GLU A 119 34.37 -22.63 13.78
C GLU A 119 33.63 -23.99 13.95
N GLY A 120 33.74 -24.93 13.00
CA GLY A 120 33.21 -26.28 13.13
C GLY A 120 31.68 -26.41 13.42
N PRO A 121 31.21 -27.51 14.03
CA PRO A 121 29.80 -27.81 14.29
C PRO A 121 29.07 -26.75 15.13
N VAL A 122 29.81 -26.02 15.96
CA VAL A 122 29.29 -24.96 16.84
C VAL A 122 28.89 -23.72 16.02
N GLY A 123 29.67 -23.38 14.98
CA GLY A 123 29.33 -22.31 14.04
C GLY A 123 28.03 -22.60 13.27
N THR A 124 27.80 -23.85 12.88
CA THR A 124 26.56 -24.30 12.25
C THR A 124 25.37 -24.19 13.19
N ALA A 125 25.52 -24.60 14.46
CA ALA A 125 24.47 -24.48 15.47
C ALA A 125 24.11 -23.01 15.75
N ARG A 126 25.11 -22.12 15.87
CA ARG A 126 24.90 -20.67 16.06
C ARG A 126 24.16 -20.04 14.87
N THR A 127 24.51 -20.44 13.65
CA THR A 127 23.83 -19.97 12.43
C THR A 127 22.39 -20.48 12.39
N GLY A 128 22.15 -21.73 12.78
CA GLY A 128 20.79 -22.28 12.93
C GLY A 128 19.93 -21.54 13.95
N MET A 129 20.52 -21.13 15.08
CA MET A 129 19.83 -20.29 16.08
C MET A 129 19.48 -18.91 15.54
N ILE A 130 20.42 -18.23 14.86
CA ILE A 130 20.14 -16.93 14.23
C ILE A 130 19.04 -17.06 13.18
N LEU A 131 19.07 -18.14 12.39
CA LEU A 131 18.03 -18.39 11.39
C LEU A 131 16.66 -18.62 12.03
N ALA A 132 16.61 -19.37 13.14
CA ALA A 132 15.37 -19.59 13.90
C ALA A 132 14.81 -18.27 14.48
N ASP A 133 15.67 -17.33 14.86
CA ASP A 133 15.25 -16.00 15.36
C ASP A 133 14.78 -15.06 14.23
N VAL A 134 15.38 -15.12 13.05
CA VAL A 134 15.07 -14.20 11.93
C VAL A 134 13.87 -14.68 11.09
N THR A 135 13.64 -15.99 11.01
CA THR A 135 12.51 -16.59 10.26
C THR A 135 11.13 -16.03 10.65
N PRO A 136 10.76 -15.89 11.94
CA PRO A 136 9.47 -15.33 12.31
C PRO A 136 9.30 -13.84 11.94
N ALA A 137 10.39 -13.07 11.89
CA ALA A 137 10.33 -11.68 11.43
C ALA A 137 10.01 -11.60 9.93
N LEU A 138 10.68 -12.43 9.11
CA LEU A 138 10.40 -12.53 7.67
C LEU A 138 8.97 -13.04 7.39
N ALA A 139 8.47 -13.98 8.21
CA ALA A 139 7.10 -14.48 8.08
C ALA A 139 6.05 -13.39 8.36
N ARG A 140 6.32 -12.47 9.30
CA ARG A 140 5.46 -11.30 9.55
C ARG A 140 5.49 -10.33 8.38
N GLU A 141 6.68 -10.03 7.86
CA GLU A 141 6.86 -9.14 6.71
C GLU A 141 6.12 -9.68 5.47
N ALA A 142 6.19 -10.99 5.21
CA ALA A 142 5.43 -11.65 4.15
C ALA A 142 3.90 -11.62 4.39
N ALA A 143 3.45 -11.77 5.64
CA ALA A 143 2.03 -11.67 5.98
C ALA A 143 1.49 -10.24 5.78
N ASP A 144 2.30 -9.22 6.08
CA ASP A 144 1.96 -7.82 5.85
C ASP A 144 1.89 -7.51 4.35
N LEU A 145 2.86 -8.00 3.58
CA LEU A 145 2.86 -7.90 2.12
C LEU A 145 1.61 -8.56 1.51
N ARG A 146 1.22 -9.73 2.02
CA ARG A 146 -0.01 -10.43 1.59
C ARG A 146 -1.25 -9.60 1.87
N ARG A 147 -1.38 -8.99 3.06
CA ARG A 147 -2.51 -8.10 3.36
C ARG A 147 -2.58 -6.91 2.42
N GLN A 148 -1.44 -6.29 2.09
CA GLN A 148 -1.39 -5.18 1.14
C GLN A 148 -1.81 -5.62 -0.27
N LEU A 149 -1.43 -6.82 -0.71
CA LEU A 149 -1.92 -7.37 -1.98
C LEU A 149 -3.42 -7.71 -1.96
N GLU A 150 -3.95 -8.20 -0.84
CA GLU A 150 -5.38 -8.41 -0.66
C GLU A 150 -6.17 -7.08 -0.73
N GLU A 151 -5.62 -6.00 -0.18
CA GLU A 151 -6.16 -4.64 -0.35
C GLU A 151 -6.17 -4.21 -1.83
N VAL A 152 -5.11 -4.47 -2.59
CA VAL A 152 -5.10 -4.19 -4.05
C VAL A 152 -6.13 -5.06 -4.79
N ALA A 153 -6.23 -6.34 -4.44
CA ALA A 153 -7.18 -7.26 -5.06
C ALA A 153 -8.63 -6.83 -4.81
N THR A 154 -8.94 -6.32 -3.62
CA THR A 154 -10.27 -5.76 -3.32
C THR A 154 -10.53 -4.45 -4.06
N LEU A 155 -9.54 -3.58 -4.20
CA LEU A 155 -9.65 -2.35 -5.01
C LEU A 155 -9.93 -2.64 -6.49
N ARG A 156 -9.42 -3.74 -7.06
CA ARG A 156 -9.69 -4.14 -8.45
C ARG A 156 -11.07 -4.75 -8.68
N ALA A 157 -11.77 -5.17 -7.63
CA ALA A 157 -13.07 -5.84 -7.72
C ALA A 157 -14.27 -4.87 -7.75
N VAL A 158 -14.03 -3.56 -7.60
CA VAL A 158 -15.02 -2.48 -7.61
C VAL A 158 -14.96 -1.76 -8.95
#